data_AF-A0A971HE60-F1
#
_entry.id   AF-A0A971HE60-F1
#
_cell.length_a   1.000
_cell.length_b   1.000
_cell.length_c   1.000
_cell.angle_alpha   90.00
_cell.angle_beta   90.00
_cell.angle_gamma   90.00
#
_symmetry.space_group_name_H-M   'P 1'
#
loop_
_entity.id
_entity.type
_entity.pdbx_description
1 polymer ?
#
loop_
_entity_poly.entity_id
_entity_poly.type
_entity_poly.pdbx_seq_one_letter_code
_entity_poly.pdbx_strand_id
1 'polypeptide(L)'
;MAETRRVLASLSNSLLNQVNLMAPVECNSAADCVIETMKVIVSERKRLEIIEKLKEGYEEMSQINLDFAEMGLEQDIVDLVCYEASLKRRGML
;
A
#
# COMPACT_ATOMS: atom_id res chain seq x y z
N MET A 1 28.38 -2.99 -8.74
CA MET A 1 27.72 -4.04 -9.55
C MET A 1 27.14 -5.05 -8.58
N ALA A 2 25.85 -5.39 -8.69
CA ALA A 2 25.24 -6.37 -7.79
C ALA A 2 25.87 -7.76 -8.05
N GLU A 3 26.26 -8.44 -6.97
CA GLU A 3 26.84 -9.78 -7.04
C GLU A 3 25.81 -10.74 -7.67
N THR A 4 26.14 -11.34 -8.82
CA THR A 4 25.23 -12.23 -9.54
C THR A 4 25.55 -13.68 -9.18
N ARG A 5 24.56 -14.44 -8.72
CA ARG A 5 24.69 -15.89 -8.44
C ARG A 5 23.86 -16.69 -9.43
N ARG A 6 24.46 -17.75 -9.99
CA ARG A 6 23.74 -18.69 -10.86
C ARG A 6 22.95 -19.68 -10.02
N VAL A 7 21.68 -19.86 -10.38
CA VAL A 7 20.78 -20.86 -9.79
C VAL A 7 20.34 -21.81 -10.90
N LEU A 8 20.53 -23.11 -10.71
CA LEU A 8 20.03 -24.17 -11.59
C LEU A 8 18.73 -24.69 -11.00
N ALA A 9 17.63 -24.53 -11.73
CA ALA A 9 16.30 -24.97 -11.31
C ALA A 9 15.54 -25.58 -12.49
N SER A 10 14.71 -26.59 -12.21
CA SER A 10 13.84 -27.22 -13.20
C SER A 10 12.40 -26.79 -12.97
N LEU A 11 11.72 -26.40 -14.05
CA LEU A 11 10.31 -26.01 -14.06
C LEU A 11 9.53 -27.03 -14.89
N SER A 12 8.28 -27.30 -14.52
CA SER A 12 7.40 -28.08 -15.40
C SER A 12 7.09 -27.28 -16.67
N ASN A 13 6.90 -27.98 -17.79
CA ASN A 13 6.53 -27.32 -19.06
C ASN A 13 5.24 -26.50 -18.94
N SER A 14 4.29 -26.94 -18.11
CA SER A 14 3.05 -26.19 -17.86
C SER A 14 3.31 -24.85 -17.18
N LEU A 15 4.22 -24.82 -16.20
CA LEU A 15 4.57 -23.60 -15.47
C LEU A 15 5.43 -22.67 -16.33
N LEU A 16 6.37 -23.22 -17.10
CA LEU A 16 7.18 -22.44 -18.04
C LEU A 16 6.31 -21.72 -19.09
N ASN A 17 5.27 -22.39 -19.60
CA ASN A 17 4.31 -21.78 -20.51
C ASN A 17 3.51 -20.65 -19.85
N GLN A 18 3.07 -20.82 -18.60
CA GLN A 18 2.37 -19.75 -17.87
C GLN A 18 3.27 -18.54 -17.64
N VAL A 19 4.54 -18.76 -17.27
CA VAL A 19 5.53 -17.69 -17.10
C VAL A 19 5.77 -16.94 -18.41
N ASN A 20 5.92 -17.66 -19.54
CA ASN A 20 6.06 -17.04 -20.86
C ASN A 20 4.82 -16.20 -21.26
N LEU A 21 3.61 -16.59 -20.85
CA LEU A 21 2.39 -15.80 -21.11
C LEU A 21 2.29 -14.53 -20.26
N MET A 22 2.89 -14.54 -19.07
CA MET A 22 2.94 -13.39 -18.15
C MET A 22 4.16 -12.48 -18.40
N ALA A 23 5.04 -12.90 -19.31
CA ALA A 23 6.26 -12.21 -19.65
C ALA A 23 6.01 -10.85 -20.31
N PRO A 24 6.86 -9.84 -20.07
CA PRO A 24 6.94 -8.69 -20.96
C PRO A 24 7.27 -9.15 -22.38
N VAL A 25 6.75 -8.43 -23.39
CA VAL A 25 7.00 -8.73 -24.82
C VAL A 25 8.50 -8.66 -25.16
N GLU A 26 9.29 -7.96 -24.35
CA GLU A 26 10.73 -7.76 -24.49
C GLU A 26 11.52 -8.77 -23.65
N CYS A 27 11.44 -10.06 -24.01
CA CYS A 27 12.27 -11.07 -23.37
C CYS A 27 13.12 -11.86 -24.37
N ASN A 28 14.44 -11.81 -24.17
CA ASN A 28 15.41 -12.38 -25.10
C ASN A 28 15.62 -13.89 -24.91
N SER A 29 15.28 -14.44 -23.73
CA SER A 29 15.34 -15.88 -23.45
C SER A 29 14.33 -16.31 -22.38
N ALA A 30 13.98 -17.60 -22.34
CA ALA A 30 13.08 -18.14 -21.32
C ALA A 30 13.66 -17.99 -19.90
N ALA A 31 14.99 -18.01 -19.75
CA ALA A 31 15.65 -17.78 -18.47
C ALA A 31 15.51 -16.32 -18.02
N ASP A 32 15.69 -15.37 -18.94
CA ASP A 32 15.49 -13.94 -18.66
C ASP A 32 14.04 -13.66 -18.28
N CYS A 33 13.09 -14.37 -18.90
CA CYS A 33 11.67 -14.25 -18.63
C CYS A 33 11.35 -14.67 -17.19
N VAL A 34 11.86 -15.82 -16.78
CA VAL A 34 11.71 -16.32 -15.40
C VAL A 34 12.32 -15.33 -14.42
N ILE A 35 13.49 -14.78 -14.71
CA ILE A 35 14.15 -13.79 -13.85
C ILE A 35 13.30 -12.52 -13.72
N GLU A 36 12.75 -12.00 -14.81
CA GLU A 36 11.94 -10.79 -14.79
C GLU A 36 10.62 -11.00 -14.05
N THR A 37 9.92 -12.11 -14.30
CA THR A 37 8.73 -12.47 -13.53
C THR A 37 9.05 -12.63 -12.04
N MET A 38 10.20 -13.21 -11.68
CA MET A 38 10.62 -13.33 -10.28
C MET A 38 10.88 -11.98 -9.61
N LYS A 39 11.44 -10.99 -10.33
CA LYS A 39 11.59 -9.63 -9.79
C LYS A 39 10.22 -9.04 -9.43
N VAL A 40 9.24 -9.18 -10.32
CA VAL A 40 7.86 -8.70 -10.10
C VAL A 40 7.22 -9.42 -8.91
N ILE A 41 7.36 -10.74 -8.82
CA ILE A 41 6.81 -11.51 -7.68
C ILE A 41 7.45 -11.05 -6.36
N VAL A 42 8.76 -10.85 -6.32
CA VAL A 42 9.46 -10.38 -5.12
C VAL A 42 9.02 -8.97 -4.74
N SER A 43 8.86 -8.06 -5.71
CA SER A 43 8.37 -6.71 -5.43
C SER A 43 6.92 -6.73 -4.92
N GLU A 44 6.04 -7.54 -5.52
CA GLU A 44 4.65 -7.66 -5.07
C GLU A 44 4.56 -8.26 -3.68
N ARG A 45 5.37 -9.28 -3.35
CA ARG A 45 5.41 -9.83 -1.98
C ARG A 45 5.84 -8.79 -0.96
N LYS A 46 6.86 -7.98 -1.26
CA LYS A 46 7.28 -6.88 -0.38
C LYS A 46 6.18 -5.83 -0.22
N ARG A 47 5.47 -5.49 -1.29
CA ARG A 47 4.34 -4.56 -1.26
C ARG A 47 3.23 -5.07 -0.35
N LEU A 48 2.86 -6.35 -0.49
CA LEU A 48 1.84 -6.99 0.35
C LEU A 48 2.24 -7.04 1.83
N GLU A 49 3.51 -7.33 2.12
CA GLU A 49 4.02 -7.32 3.49
C GLU A 49 3.90 -5.94 4.14
N ILE A 50 4.23 -4.87 3.39
CA ILE A 50 4.06 -3.49 3.88
C ILE A 50 2.59 -3.17 4.13
N ILE A 51 1.69 -3.56 3.21
CA ILE A 51 0.25 -3.34 3.35
C ILE A 51 -0.28 -4.03 4.60
N GLU A 52 0.15 -5.26 4.88
CA GLU A 52 -0.32 -5.99 6.06
C GLU A 52 0.16 -5.34 7.36
N LYS A 53 1.45 -4.96 7.43
CA LYS A 53 1.98 -4.20 8.57
C LYS A 53 1.26 -2.87 8.78
N LEU A 54 0.87 -2.20 7.70
CA LEU A 54 0.08 -0.97 7.81
C LEU A 54 -1.30 -1.23 8.39
N LYS A 55 -2.00 -2.29 7.96
CA LYS A 55 -3.30 -2.66 8.53
C LYS A 55 -3.18 -2.99 10.00
N GLU A 56 -2.22 -3.84 10.37
CA GLU A 56 -1.95 -4.20 11.76
C GLU A 56 -1.73 -2.95 12.61
N GLY A 57 -0.89 -2.01 12.14
CA GLY A 57 -0.66 -0.74 12.84
C GLY A 57 -1.92 0.13 12.96
N TYR A 58 -2.77 0.18 11.92
CA TYR A 58 -4.04 0.92 12.00
C TYR A 58 -5.04 0.27 12.97
N GLU A 59 -5.08 -1.06 13.03
CA GLU A 59 -5.92 -1.80 13.98
C GLU A 59 -5.42 -1.60 15.42
N GLU A 60 -4.11 -1.68 15.66
CA GLU A 60 -3.50 -1.42 16.96
C GLU A 60 -3.78 0.01 17.46
N MET A 61 -3.72 0.99 16.56
CA MET A 61 -3.96 2.41 16.90
C MET A 61 -5.44 2.81 16.84
N SER A 62 -6.35 1.88 16.51
CA SER A 62 -7.74 2.19 16.20
C SER A 62 -8.45 3.00 17.30
N GLN A 63 -8.28 2.60 18.58
CA GLN A 63 -8.92 3.29 19.70
C GLN A 63 -8.37 4.71 19.89
N ILE A 64 -7.04 4.89 19.86
CA ILE A 64 -6.41 6.21 20.02
C ILE A 64 -6.81 7.15 18.87
N ASN A 65 -6.84 6.62 17.65
CA ASN A 65 -7.27 7.38 16.47
C ASN A 65 -8.74 7.79 16.58
N LEU A 66 -9.61 6.91 17.09
CA LEU A 66 -11.01 7.22 17.35
C LEU A 66 -11.15 8.32 18.40
N ASP A 67 -10.47 8.18 19.54
CA ASP A 67 -10.51 9.14 20.64
C ASP A 67 -10.06 10.54 20.16
N PHE A 68 -8.99 10.62 19.37
CA PHE A 68 -8.55 11.90 18.78
C PHE A 68 -9.53 12.48 17.76
N ALA A 69 -10.16 11.63 16.94
CA ALA A 69 -11.16 12.09 15.99
C ALA A 69 -12.40 12.66 16.70
N GLU A 70 -12.85 12.01 17.77
CA GLU A 70 -13.98 12.46 18.59
C GLU A 70 -13.65 13.78 19.30
N MET A 71 -12.50 13.87 19.98
CA MET A 71 -12.07 15.12 20.63
C MET A 71 -11.93 16.29 19.64
N GLY A 72 -11.38 16.02 18.45
CA GLY A 72 -11.27 17.04 17.40
C GLY A 72 -12.63 17.53 16.94
N LEU A 73 -13.56 16.61 16.69
CA LEU A 73 -14.91 16.94 16.26
C LEU A 73 -15.68 17.75 17.33
N GLU A 74 -15.54 17.38 18.61
CA GLU A 74 -16.12 18.13 19.72
C GLU A 74 -15.63 19.58 19.73
N GLN A 75 -14.32 19.78 19.56
CA GLN A 75 -13.73 21.12 19.52
C GLN A 75 -14.21 21.91 18.28
N ASP A 76 -14.28 21.28 17.11
CA ASP A 76 -14.78 21.91 15.89
C ASP A 76 -16.22 22.41 16.06
N ILE A 77 -17.07 21.65 16.75
CA ILE A 77 -18.45 22.06 17.06
C ILE A 77 -18.46 23.28 17.98
N VAL A 78 -17.63 23.27 19.03
CA VAL A 78 -17.53 24.40 19.97
C VAL A 78 -17.09 25.66 19.24
N ASP A 79 -16.07 25.55 18.38
CA ASP A 79 -15.53 26.66 17.59
C ASP A 79 -16.59 27.22 16.64
N LEU A 80 -17.34 26.35 15.96
CA LEU A 80 -18.44 26.73 15.08
C LEU A 80 -19.53 27.50 15.84
N VAL A 81 -19.98 26.99 16.99
CA VAL A 81 -21.01 27.65 17.82
C VAL A 81 -20.52 29.03 18.28
N CYS A 82 -19.26 29.13 18.73
CA CYS A 82 -18.67 30.40 19.15
C CYS A 82 -18.59 31.40 18.00
N TYR A 83 -18.20 30.92 16.81
CA TYR A 83 -18.13 31.71 15.59
C TYR A 83 -19.50 32.27 15.20
N GLU A 84 -20.53 31.41 15.13
CA GLU A 84 -21.90 31.82 14.81
C GLU A 84 -22.45 32.83 15.83
N ALA A 85 -22.21 32.61 17.12
CA ALA A 85 -22.59 33.56 18.16
C ALA A 85 -21.87 34.91 18.01
N SER A 86 -20.62 34.90 17.57
CA SER A 86 -19.87 36.13 17.27
C SER A 86 -20.45 36.89 16.07
N LEU A 87 -20.88 36.18 15.02
CA LEU A 87 -21.48 36.78 13.83
C LEU A 87 -22.86 37.39 14.14
N LYS A 88 -23.70 36.67 14.89
CA LYS A 88 -25.01 37.17 15.37
C LYS A 88 -24.84 38.45 16.19
N ARG A 89 -23.86 38.49 17.11
CA ARG A 89 -23.56 39.70 17.90
C ARG A 89 -23.14 40.90 17.05
N ARG A 90 -22.55 40.65 15.87
CA ARG A 90 -22.13 41.69 14.93
C ARG A 90 -23.21 42.04 13.89
N GLY A 91 -24.39 41.43 13.97
CA GLY A 91 -25.49 41.64 13.01
C GLY A 91 -25.18 41.13 11.59
N MET A 92 -24.23 40.19 11.47
CA MET A 92 -23.86 39.58 10.18
C MET A 92 -24.63 38.28 9.89
N LEU A 93 -25.43 37.80 10.85
CA LEU A 93 -26.36 36.69 10.76
C LEU A 93 -27.66 37.06 11.46
#